data_AF-A0A523R2W6-F1
#
_entry.id   AF-A0A523R2W6-F1
#
_cell.length_a   1.000
_cell.length_b   1.000
_cell.length_c   1.000
_cell.angle_alpha   90.00
_cell.angle_beta   90.00
_cell.angle_gamma   90.00
#
_symmetry.space_group_name_H-M   'P 1'
#
loop_
_entity.id
_entity.type
_entity.pdbx_description
1 polymer ?
#
loop_
_entity_poly.entity_id
_entity_poly.type
_entity_poly.pdbx_seq_one_letter_code
_entity_poly.pdbx_strand_id
1 'polypeptide(L)'
;MDRGLIVDSMLGSLAKWLRLMGIDTLYVNESDISTIESLALKTGRIIITRTQKFKERKNIETVVLKGEILENQIKELIKKLNIKKSIQFLSRCSLCNSLLLEVKKERIEEKVPPYVFKTQDRFLQCPDCQKIYWQGTHYKNIKKRIESILASVLLLSLLFFNCAKKALYKTDDSGVPIVRVLIAEELTKITIFSSETIIVKSQKDRFNIKPLDTLSIIINDRYIFPLLLSTRLNSPIFINGTGYNGNIKVYLDSELSIVNLVDMETYIKGVVPHEIGTRPLSELEVVKAQAVAARTYAFKHLNLNTKPNFDVVSTIYDQVYKGIQDRYSVSDSAVNETYGEIITYRGEPIEAKYSSTCGGRTSNATDNWGEETVPYLRSIRDVPKFSLNEEEDAFCSISPLFKWSEKYVKKEFYSMLKKNLRGDDSSSVNNEIGNIKMFSLERNPRSKRVTRLKIKTDTDEIILKGLDIRKVIKKGDKILWSNYFYIEKNSDTIFIKGHGAGHGCGMCQWGAIGMARKGYRYKEILKHYYRGTRVKRKY
;
A
#
# COMPACT_ATOMS: atom_id res chain seq x y z
N MET A 1 -12.42 3.16 30.58
CA MET A 1 -11.48 2.38 31.41
C MET A 1 -10.98 3.34 32.44
N ASP A 2 -11.02 2.95 33.71
CA ASP A 2 -10.81 3.88 34.82
C ASP A 2 -9.36 3.84 35.33
N ARG A 3 -8.51 2.99 34.73
CA ARG A 3 -7.10 2.81 35.06
C ARG A 3 -6.20 3.19 33.90
N GLY A 4 -5.08 3.83 34.22
CA GLY A 4 -4.04 4.16 33.23
C GLY A 4 -3.17 2.96 32.87
N LEU A 5 -2.40 3.11 31.80
CA LEU A 5 -1.43 2.14 31.31
C LEU A 5 -0.01 2.59 31.63
N ILE A 6 0.90 1.63 31.84
CA ILE A 6 2.35 1.82 31.80
C ILE A 6 2.89 1.00 30.62
N VAL A 7 3.68 1.64 29.77
CA VAL A 7 4.28 1.03 28.59
C VAL A 7 5.79 1.09 28.73
N ASP A 8 6.46 -0.06 28.61
CA ASP A 8 7.92 -0.14 28.70
C ASP A 8 8.63 0.41 27.45
N SER A 9 9.97 0.48 27.54
CA SER A 9 10.84 0.99 26.48
C SER A 9 10.74 0.24 25.14
N MET A 10 10.21 -0.99 25.10
CA MET A 10 10.04 -1.77 23.87
C MET A 10 8.84 -1.32 23.03
N LEU A 11 7.98 -0.48 23.59
CA LEU A 11 6.67 -0.14 23.06
C LEU A 11 6.46 1.39 22.95
N GLY A 12 7.53 2.17 22.79
CA GLY A 12 7.45 3.64 22.71
C GLY A 12 6.53 4.18 21.61
N SER A 13 6.51 3.53 20.44
CA SER A 13 5.55 3.84 19.37
C SER A 13 4.12 3.63 19.86
N LEU A 14 3.82 2.50 20.49
CA LEU A 14 2.49 2.20 21.04
C LEU A 14 2.08 3.23 22.09
N ALA A 15 2.97 3.62 22.98
CA ALA A 15 2.70 4.64 24.00
C ALA A 15 2.25 5.97 23.38
N LYS A 16 2.97 6.45 22.35
CA LYS A 16 2.60 7.67 21.61
C LYS A 16 1.20 7.56 21.00
N TRP A 17 0.88 6.43 20.39
CA TRP A 17 -0.42 6.21 19.74
C TRP A 17 -1.59 6.06 20.72
N LEU A 18 -1.37 5.38 21.85
CA LEU A 18 -2.38 5.29 22.91
C LEU A 18 -2.73 6.67 23.48
N ARG A 19 -1.72 7.54 23.68
CA ARG A 19 -1.94 8.94 24.09
C ARG A 19 -2.73 9.74 23.04
N LEU A 20 -2.41 9.56 21.76
CA LEU A 20 -3.16 10.20 20.66
C LEU A 20 -4.63 9.73 20.60
N MET A 21 -4.89 8.49 21.00
CA MET A 21 -6.23 7.94 21.18
C MET A 21 -6.92 8.45 22.47
N GLY A 22 -6.23 9.25 23.29
CA GLY A 22 -6.73 9.76 24.57
C GLY A 22 -6.58 8.84 25.77
N ILE A 23 -5.90 7.70 25.59
CA ILE A 23 -5.72 6.70 26.64
C ILE A 23 -4.58 7.15 27.55
N ASP A 24 -4.87 7.24 28.85
CA ASP A 24 -3.88 7.58 29.88
C ASP A 24 -2.73 6.56 29.88
N THR A 25 -1.58 6.94 29.34
CA THR A 25 -0.46 6.03 29.07
C THR A 25 0.86 6.65 29.50
N LEU A 26 1.43 6.13 30.58
CA LEU A 26 2.79 6.45 31.01
C LEU A 26 3.78 5.63 30.19
N TYR A 27 4.86 6.25 29.72
CA TYR A 27 5.95 5.57 29.01
C TYR A 27 7.18 5.62 29.90
N VAL A 28 7.75 4.45 30.19
CA VAL A 28 8.93 4.32 31.05
C VAL A 28 10.10 3.93 30.16
N ASN A 29 11.04 4.86 29.98
CA ASN A 29 12.23 4.68 29.13
C ASN A 29 13.39 4.01 29.90
N GLU A 30 13.07 3.13 30.84
CA GLU A 30 14.03 2.38 31.64
C GLU A 30 13.81 0.88 31.40
N SER A 31 14.87 0.10 31.53
CA SER A 31 14.85 -1.36 31.39
C SER A 31 14.74 -2.10 32.73
N ASP A 32 14.79 -1.39 33.86
CA ASP A 32 14.64 -1.98 35.19
C ASP A 32 13.17 -2.33 35.45
N ILE A 33 12.94 -3.62 35.63
CA ILE A 33 11.64 -4.21 35.93
C ILE A 33 11.13 -3.71 37.28
N SER A 34 12.01 -3.57 38.27
CA SER A 34 11.64 -3.19 39.64
C SER A 34 11.03 -1.78 39.70
N THR A 35 11.58 -0.85 38.91
CA THR A 35 11.04 0.51 38.78
C THR A 35 9.65 0.50 38.17
N ILE A 36 9.45 -0.25 37.08
CA ILE A 36 8.16 -0.36 36.40
C ILE A 36 7.11 -0.99 37.33
N GLU A 37 7.48 -2.02 38.10
CA GLU A 37 6.63 -2.70 39.07
C GLU A 37 6.20 -1.76 40.21
N SER A 38 7.17 -1.09 40.85
CA SER A 38 6.92 -0.12 41.92
C SER A 38 5.98 0.99 41.46
N LEU A 39 6.18 1.49 40.24
CA LEU A 39 5.35 2.52 39.65
C LEU A 39 3.94 2.04 39.32
N ALA A 40 3.80 0.81 38.81
CA ALA A 40 2.49 0.21 38.54
C ALA A 40 1.68 0.02 39.83
N LEU A 41 2.30 -0.48 40.90
CA LEU A 41 1.68 -0.64 42.21
C LEU A 41 1.27 0.72 42.81
N LYS A 42 2.18 1.71 42.78
CA LYS A 42 1.94 3.05 43.33
C LYS A 42 0.81 3.80 42.60
N THR A 43 0.65 3.58 41.30
CA THR A 43 -0.29 4.32 40.46
C THR A 43 -1.55 3.53 40.07
N GLY A 44 -1.64 2.25 40.45
CA GLY A 44 -2.74 1.37 40.07
C GLY A 44 -2.87 1.11 38.57
N ARG A 45 -1.77 1.25 37.81
CA ARG A 45 -1.75 1.14 36.33
C ARG A 45 -1.49 -0.28 35.85
N ILE A 46 -2.02 -0.59 34.67
CA ILE A 46 -1.80 -1.88 33.99
C ILE A 46 -0.50 -1.82 33.19
N ILE A 47 0.38 -2.81 33.37
CA ILE A 47 1.64 -2.90 32.62
C ILE A 47 1.37 -3.48 31.22
N ILE A 48 1.83 -2.80 30.19
CA ILE A 48 1.82 -3.25 28.80
C ILE A 48 3.27 -3.46 28.36
N THR A 49 3.59 -4.69 27.97
CA THR A 49 4.97 -5.10 27.68
C THR A 49 5.02 -6.17 26.59
N ARG A 50 6.19 -6.37 25.99
CA ARG A 50 6.48 -7.56 25.15
C ARG A 50 7.37 -8.58 25.85
N THR A 51 7.99 -8.23 26.97
CA THR A 51 8.88 -9.16 27.68
C THR A 51 8.08 -10.19 28.48
N GLN A 52 8.56 -11.44 28.46
CA GLN A 52 7.98 -12.51 29.26
C GLN A 52 8.34 -12.39 30.75
N LYS A 53 9.32 -11.55 31.10
CA LYS A 53 9.85 -11.42 32.46
C LYS A 53 8.81 -10.99 33.51
N PHE A 54 7.73 -10.32 33.10
CA PHE A 54 6.63 -9.94 34.00
C PHE A 54 5.57 -11.05 34.22
N LYS A 55 5.61 -12.17 33.48
CA LYS A 55 4.56 -13.21 33.55
C LYS A 55 4.48 -13.94 34.89
N GLU A 56 5.57 -13.99 35.63
CA GLU A 56 5.66 -14.77 36.88
C GLU A 56 5.18 -13.98 38.11
N ARG A 57 4.72 -12.73 37.93
CA ARG A 57 4.36 -11.82 39.01
C ARG A 57 2.85 -11.79 39.23
N LYS A 58 2.39 -12.35 40.37
CA LYS A 58 0.95 -12.54 40.65
C LYS A 58 0.18 -11.26 41.06
N ASN A 59 0.87 -10.20 41.49
CA ASN A 59 0.22 -9.04 42.14
C ASN A 59 0.07 -7.79 41.25
N ILE A 60 0.48 -7.85 39.97
CA ILE A 60 0.40 -6.69 39.06
C ILE A 60 -0.24 -7.14 37.76
N GLU A 61 -1.35 -6.49 37.38
CA GLU A 61 -2.01 -6.77 36.13
C GLU A 61 -1.11 -6.39 34.94
N THR A 62 -0.71 -7.41 34.18
CA THR A 62 0.23 -7.27 33.08
C THR A 62 -0.35 -7.87 31.80
N VAL A 63 -0.33 -7.07 30.73
CA VAL A 63 -0.66 -7.52 29.38
C VAL A 63 0.62 -7.66 28.58
N VAL A 64 1.01 -8.91 28.34
CA VAL A 64 2.11 -9.25 27.44
C VAL A 64 1.58 -9.33 26.00
N LEU A 65 2.02 -8.41 25.16
CA LEU A 65 1.65 -8.32 23.75
C LEU A 65 2.51 -9.28 22.90
N LYS A 66 1.88 -9.92 21.92
CA LYS A 66 2.55 -10.79 20.95
C LYS A 66 2.84 -10.07 19.62
N GLY A 67 2.04 -9.06 19.29
CA GLY A 67 2.11 -8.29 18.05
C GLY A 67 3.37 -7.43 17.96
N GLU A 68 4.03 -7.51 16.82
CA GLU A 68 5.27 -6.76 16.56
C GLU A 68 5.00 -5.39 15.94
N ILE A 69 3.90 -5.25 15.21
CA ILE A 69 3.43 -4.01 14.62
C ILE A 69 2.35 -3.35 15.50
N LEU A 70 2.31 -2.03 15.45
CA LEU A 70 1.40 -1.18 16.22
C LEU A 70 -0.07 -1.59 16.08
N GLU A 71 -0.51 -1.88 14.85
CA GLU A 71 -1.89 -2.28 14.56
C GLU A 71 -2.28 -3.52 15.36
N ASN A 72 -1.43 -4.54 15.37
CA ASN A 72 -1.70 -5.79 16.07
C ASN A 72 -1.64 -5.60 17.59
N GLN A 73 -0.73 -4.75 18.08
CA GLN A 73 -0.66 -4.36 19.48
C GLN A 73 -1.96 -3.68 19.94
N ILE A 74 -2.46 -2.72 19.16
CA ILE A 74 -3.74 -2.05 19.44
C ILE A 74 -4.90 -3.06 19.39
N LYS A 75 -4.95 -3.95 18.40
CA LYS A 75 -5.97 -5.01 18.32
C LYS A 75 -5.96 -5.93 19.54
N GLU A 76 -4.78 -6.35 19.99
CA GLU A 76 -4.64 -7.15 21.21
C GLU A 76 -5.12 -6.41 22.45
N LEU A 77 -4.77 -5.12 22.60
CA LEU A 77 -5.25 -4.30 23.71
C LEU A 77 -6.77 -4.10 23.67
N ILE A 78 -7.36 -3.92 22.48
CA ILE A 78 -8.82 -3.88 22.32
C ILE A 78 -9.44 -5.19 22.78
N LYS A 79 -8.87 -6.34 22.39
CA LYS A 79 -9.39 -7.65 22.77
C LYS A 79 -9.24 -7.94 24.26
N LYS A 80 -8.10 -7.58 24.86
CA LYS A 80 -7.75 -7.92 26.25
C LYS A 80 -8.32 -6.93 27.28
N LEU A 81 -8.32 -5.64 26.95
CA LEU A 81 -8.67 -4.55 27.89
C LEU A 81 -9.87 -3.71 27.43
N ASN A 82 -10.48 -4.01 26.28
CA ASN A 82 -11.61 -3.27 25.72
C ASN A 82 -11.37 -1.75 25.63
N ILE A 83 -10.14 -1.36 25.25
CA ILE A 83 -9.71 0.05 25.25
C ILE A 83 -10.56 0.96 24.35
N LYS A 84 -11.32 0.39 23.40
CA LYS A 84 -12.20 1.09 22.46
C LYS A 84 -13.16 2.06 23.16
N LYS A 85 -13.74 1.66 24.30
CA LYS A 85 -14.69 2.50 25.06
C LYS A 85 -14.05 3.75 25.69
N SER A 86 -12.73 3.81 25.73
CA SER A 86 -11.96 4.87 26.40
C SER A 86 -11.29 5.82 25.40
N ILE A 87 -11.58 5.68 24.11
CA ILE A 87 -10.96 6.50 23.07
C ILE A 87 -11.60 7.89 23.08
N GLN A 88 -10.76 8.90 23.31
CA GLN A 88 -11.11 10.31 23.25
C GLN A 88 -9.97 11.06 22.56
N PHE A 89 -10.02 11.14 21.22
CA PHE A 89 -8.95 11.78 20.47
C PHE A 89 -8.75 13.24 20.90
N LEU A 90 -7.50 13.70 20.82
CA LEU A 90 -7.11 15.05 21.22
C LEU A 90 -7.45 15.43 22.67
N SER A 91 -7.54 14.46 23.58
CA SER A 91 -7.66 14.75 25.02
C SER A 91 -6.32 14.82 25.74
N ARG A 92 -5.25 14.20 25.19
CA ARG A 92 -3.95 14.07 25.85
C ARG A 92 -2.77 14.42 24.95
N CYS A 93 -1.71 14.93 25.57
CA CYS A 93 -0.45 15.18 24.92
C CYS A 93 0.24 13.88 24.51
N SER A 94 0.61 13.78 23.24
CA SER A 94 1.34 12.63 22.70
C SER A 94 2.74 12.42 23.30
N LEU A 95 3.32 13.46 23.92
CA LEU A 95 4.65 13.43 24.56
C LEU A 95 4.56 13.28 26.08
N CYS A 96 3.77 14.10 26.74
CA CYS A 96 3.71 14.19 28.21
C CYS A 96 2.63 13.31 28.83
N ASN A 97 1.66 12.82 28.05
CA ASN A 97 0.44 12.14 28.53
C ASN A 97 -0.56 13.03 29.30
N SER A 98 -0.22 14.29 29.56
CA SER A 98 -1.08 15.24 30.27
C SER A 98 -2.32 15.64 29.48
N LEU A 99 -3.39 15.98 30.19
CA LEU A 99 -4.63 16.46 29.58
C LEU A 99 -4.36 17.78 28.86
N LEU A 100 -4.86 17.86 27.62
CA LEU A 100 -4.73 19.09 26.84
C LEU A 100 -5.78 20.09 27.30
N LEU A 101 -5.38 21.35 27.41
CA LEU A 101 -6.24 22.46 27.81
C LEU A 101 -6.54 23.32 26.59
N GLU A 102 -7.77 23.85 26.52
CA GLU A 102 -8.14 24.78 25.46
C GLU A 102 -7.38 26.10 25.64
N VAL A 103 -6.79 26.59 24.54
CA VAL A 103 -6.02 27.84 24.53
C VAL A 103 -6.69 28.84 23.60
N LYS A 104 -6.80 30.08 24.09
CA LYS A 104 -7.32 31.21 23.32
C LYS A 104 -6.47 31.43 22.06
N LYS A 105 -7.12 31.56 20.91
CA LYS A 105 -6.49 31.67 19.59
C LYS A 105 -5.46 32.80 19.56
N GLU A 106 -5.78 33.94 20.15
CA GLU A 106 -4.93 35.13 20.21
C GLU A 106 -3.57 34.87 20.90
N ARG A 107 -3.47 33.85 21.76
CA ARG A 107 -2.22 33.53 22.50
C ARG A 107 -1.23 32.67 21.73
N ILE A 108 -1.60 32.19 20.54
CA ILE A 108 -0.82 31.21 19.77
C ILE A 108 -0.50 31.64 18.34
N GLU A 109 -0.84 32.87 17.94
CA GLU A 109 -0.68 33.38 16.56
C GLU A 109 0.73 33.16 16.00
N GLU A 110 1.75 33.47 16.78
CA GLU A 110 3.16 33.30 16.38
C GLU A 110 3.72 31.89 16.65
N LYS A 111 2.91 30.98 17.23
CA LYS A 111 3.33 29.63 17.65
C LYS A 111 2.83 28.52 16.73
N VAL A 112 1.99 28.84 15.75
CA VAL A 112 1.48 27.91 14.74
C VAL A 112 1.63 28.51 13.34
N PRO A 113 1.69 27.71 12.27
CA PRO A 113 1.79 28.24 10.91
C PRO A 113 0.63 29.20 10.58
N PRO A 114 0.87 30.32 9.84
CA PRO A 114 -0.17 31.33 9.57
C PRO A 114 -1.44 30.78 8.91
N TYR A 115 -1.31 29.77 8.04
CA TYR A 115 -2.45 29.10 7.42
C TYR A 115 -3.29 28.31 8.45
N VAL A 116 -2.66 27.65 9.41
CA VAL A 116 -3.35 26.92 10.49
C VAL A 116 -4.08 27.91 11.39
N PHE A 117 -3.43 29.01 11.75
CA PHE A 117 -4.06 30.08 12.53
C PHE A 117 -5.33 30.62 11.84
N LYS A 118 -5.26 30.86 10.52
CA LYS A 118 -6.40 31.37 9.75
C LYS A 118 -7.53 30.35 9.60
N THR A 119 -7.22 29.07 9.43
CA THR A 119 -8.21 28.03 9.05
C THR A 119 -8.81 27.26 10.22
N GLN A 120 -8.23 27.34 11.42
CA GLN A 120 -8.68 26.57 12.57
C GLN A 120 -9.19 27.50 13.68
N ASP A 121 -10.31 27.13 14.30
CA ASP A 121 -10.94 27.94 15.35
C ASP A 121 -10.65 27.44 16.76
N ARG A 122 -10.22 26.18 16.88
CA ARG A 122 -10.02 25.52 18.17
C ARG A 122 -8.62 24.95 18.31
N PHE A 123 -7.95 25.34 19.39
CA PHE A 123 -6.60 24.92 19.71
C PHE A 123 -6.52 24.38 21.13
N LEU A 124 -5.68 23.37 21.28
CA LEU A 124 -5.42 22.73 22.56
C LEU A 124 -3.92 22.78 22.83
N GLN A 125 -3.53 23.00 24.07
CA GLN A 125 -2.13 23.10 24.47
C GLN A 125 -1.85 22.17 25.65
N CYS A 126 -0.69 21.51 25.61
CA CYS A 126 -0.18 20.75 26.75
C CYS A 126 0.36 21.72 27.80
N PRO A 127 -0.08 21.66 29.08
CA PRO A 127 0.44 22.54 30.12
C PRO A 127 1.94 22.31 30.43
N ASP A 128 2.45 21.09 30.22
CA ASP A 128 3.82 20.76 30.60
C ASP A 128 4.84 21.08 29.50
N CYS A 129 4.63 20.59 28.27
CA CYS A 129 5.57 20.81 27.16
C CYS A 129 5.17 21.92 26.21
N GLN A 130 4.06 22.62 26.49
CA GLN A 130 3.56 23.76 25.70
C GLN A 130 3.20 23.43 24.23
N LYS A 131 3.23 22.16 23.83
CA LYS A 131 2.90 21.71 22.48
C LYS A 131 1.43 21.97 22.15
N ILE A 132 1.20 22.53 20.96
CA ILE A 132 -0.13 22.92 20.45
C ILE A 132 -0.69 21.84 19.52
N TYR A 133 -2.00 21.62 19.60
CA TYR A 133 -2.76 20.63 18.86
C TYR A 133 -4.03 21.27 18.26
N TRP A 134 -4.43 20.81 17.07
CA TRP A 134 -5.62 21.25 16.35
C TRP A 134 -6.14 20.13 15.43
N GLN A 135 -7.37 20.26 14.92
CA GLN A 135 -8.03 19.24 14.09
C GLN A 135 -7.69 19.34 12.58
N GLY A 136 -6.40 19.42 12.26
CA GLY A 136 -5.92 19.46 10.87
C GLY A 136 -5.88 18.10 10.15
N THR A 137 -5.30 18.07 8.95
CA THR A 137 -5.14 16.86 8.11
C THR A 137 -4.44 15.71 8.84
N HIS A 138 -3.42 16.01 9.65
CA HIS A 138 -2.72 15.00 10.44
C HIS A 138 -3.63 14.29 11.46
N TYR A 139 -4.51 15.05 12.14
CA TYR A 139 -5.52 14.50 13.04
C TYR A 139 -6.51 13.61 12.29
N LYS A 140 -7.01 14.06 11.13
CA LYS A 140 -7.92 13.26 10.27
C LYS A 140 -7.29 11.93 9.86
N ASN A 141 -6.00 11.94 9.48
CA ASN A 141 -5.26 10.74 9.09
C ASN A 141 -5.05 9.76 10.26
N ILE A 142 -4.70 10.27 11.45
CA ILE A 142 -4.59 9.47 12.68
C ILE A 142 -5.93 8.81 13.01
N LYS A 143 -7.02 9.59 13.02
CA LYS A 143 -8.37 9.12 13.32
C LYS A 143 -8.79 8.03 12.33
N LYS A 144 -8.63 8.26 11.02
CA LYS A 144 -8.94 7.27 9.96
C LYS A 144 -8.15 5.96 10.13
N ARG A 145 -6.87 6.03 10.48
CA ARG A 145 -6.04 4.83 10.76
C ARG A 145 -6.57 4.05 11.96
N ILE A 146 -6.87 4.73 13.07
CA ILE A 146 -7.41 4.06 14.27
C ILE A 146 -8.81 3.48 14.01
N GLU A 147 -9.69 4.20 13.33
CA GLU A 147 -11.02 3.72 12.94
C GLU A 147 -10.94 2.48 12.05
N SER A 148 -9.99 2.43 11.12
CA SER A 148 -9.72 1.24 10.30
C SER A 148 -9.30 0.04 11.16
N ILE A 149 -8.42 0.25 12.15
CA ILE A 149 -8.02 -0.80 13.10
C ILE A 149 -9.24 -1.28 13.89
N LEU A 150 -10.04 -0.36 14.44
CA LEU A 150 -11.24 -0.70 15.21
C LEU A 150 -12.29 -1.47 14.38
N ALA A 151 -12.50 -1.07 13.13
CA ALA A 151 -13.40 -1.75 12.21
C ALA A 151 -12.93 -3.20 11.93
N SER A 152 -11.62 -3.40 11.77
CA SER A 152 -11.07 -4.74 11.54
C SER A 152 -11.27 -5.70 12.72
N VAL A 153 -11.36 -5.21 13.95
CA VAL A 153 -11.64 -6.03 15.14
C VAL A 153 -13.12 -6.46 15.19
N LEU A 154 -14.04 -5.57 14.78
CA LEU A 154 -15.48 -5.86 14.72
C LEU A 154 -15.84 -6.93 13.66
N LEU A 155 -15.15 -6.92 12.51
CA LEU A 155 -15.30 -7.94 11.47
C LEU A 155 -14.87 -9.33 11.94
N LEU A 156 -13.85 -9.43 12.79
CA LEU A 156 -13.37 -10.69 13.39
C LEU A 156 -14.36 -11.30 14.40
N SER A 157 -15.15 -10.48 15.11
CA SER A 157 -16.20 -10.96 16.01
C SER A 157 -17.47 -11.45 15.29
N LEU A 158 -17.74 -10.94 14.09
CA LEU A 158 -18.90 -11.35 13.28
C LEU A 158 -18.65 -12.65 12.48
N LEU A 159 -17.40 -13.08 12.35
CA LEU A 159 -17.01 -14.30 11.62
C LEU A 159 -17.26 -15.62 12.37
N PHE A 160 -17.71 -15.58 13.64
CA PHE A 160 -17.91 -16.77 14.47
C PHE A 160 -19.37 -17.22 14.65
N PHE A 161 -20.35 -16.55 14.03
CA PHE A 161 -21.74 -17.02 14.02
C PHE A 161 -22.20 -17.37 12.59
N ASN A 162 -22.19 -18.68 12.33
CA ASN A 162 -23.04 -19.46 11.44
C ASN A 162 -22.90 -19.38 9.89
N CYS A 163 -22.64 -20.58 9.34
CA CYS A 163 -23.04 -21.21 8.07
C CYS A 163 -23.16 -20.41 6.75
N ALA A 164 -22.57 -21.00 5.70
CA ALA A 164 -22.52 -20.60 4.28
C ALA A 164 -21.80 -19.26 3.98
N LYS A 165 -20.53 -19.33 3.57
CA LYS A 165 -19.79 -18.19 2.97
C LYS A 165 -20.51 -17.74 1.69
N LYS A 166 -21.47 -16.82 1.82
CA LYS A 166 -22.01 -16.04 0.70
C LYS A 166 -20.86 -15.28 0.05
N ALA A 167 -20.78 -15.26 -1.28
CA ALA A 167 -19.74 -14.51 -1.99
C ALA A 167 -19.77 -13.05 -1.51
N LEU A 168 -18.63 -12.56 -1.00
CA LEU A 168 -18.48 -11.22 -0.41
C LEU A 168 -18.34 -10.10 -1.46
N TYR A 169 -18.25 -10.46 -2.74
CA TYR A 169 -18.10 -9.55 -3.87
C TYR A 169 -19.34 -9.57 -4.77
N LYS A 170 -19.59 -8.46 -5.47
CA LYS A 170 -20.70 -8.33 -6.41
C LYS A 170 -20.37 -9.00 -7.75
N THR A 171 -21.38 -9.54 -8.41
CA THR A 171 -21.29 -10.05 -9.78
C THR A 171 -22.23 -9.28 -10.69
N ASP A 172 -21.98 -9.34 -12.00
CA ASP A 172 -23.00 -9.01 -13.00
C ASP A 172 -24.07 -10.12 -13.11
N ASP A 173 -25.01 -9.92 -14.03
CA ASP A 173 -26.12 -10.85 -14.28
C ASP A 173 -25.65 -12.22 -14.83
N SER A 174 -24.43 -12.29 -15.37
CA SER A 174 -23.81 -13.52 -15.87
C SER A 174 -22.96 -14.25 -14.82
N GLY A 175 -22.83 -13.68 -13.61
CA GLY A 175 -22.03 -14.25 -12.53
C GLY A 175 -20.56 -13.85 -12.54
N VAL A 176 -20.14 -12.95 -13.45
CA VAL A 176 -18.75 -12.44 -13.50
C VAL A 176 -18.55 -11.42 -12.39
N PRO A 177 -17.45 -11.46 -11.62
CA PRO A 177 -17.18 -10.48 -10.57
C PRO A 177 -17.08 -9.06 -11.12
N ILE A 178 -17.67 -8.09 -10.41
CA ILE A 178 -17.49 -6.66 -10.67
C ILE A 178 -16.28 -6.15 -9.89
N VAL A 179 -15.37 -5.48 -10.58
CA VAL A 179 -14.21 -4.79 -10.02
C VAL A 179 -14.51 -3.30 -9.90
N ARG A 180 -14.28 -2.71 -8.73
CA ARG A 180 -14.38 -1.27 -8.50
C ARG A 180 -12.97 -0.66 -8.56
N VAL A 181 -12.65 0.05 -9.62
CA VAL A 181 -11.32 0.60 -9.88
C VAL A 181 -11.32 2.10 -9.61
N LEU A 182 -10.50 2.58 -8.68
CA LEU A 182 -10.24 4.02 -8.56
C LEU A 182 -9.39 4.46 -9.76
N ILE A 183 -9.98 5.26 -10.65
CA ILE A 183 -9.33 5.69 -11.89
C ILE A 183 -8.74 7.10 -11.80
N ALA A 184 -9.28 7.95 -10.92
CA ALA A 184 -8.74 9.27 -10.63
C ALA A 184 -9.21 9.77 -9.24
N GLU A 185 -8.38 10.57 -8.59
CA GLU A 185 -8.65 11.24 -7.31
C GLU A 185 -8.06 12.65 -7.33
N GLU A 186 -8.39 13.45 -6.32
CA GLU A 186 -7.89 14.83 -6.15
C GLU A 186 -8.23 15.77 -7.32
N LEU A 187 -9.40 15.56 -7.95
CA LEU A 187 -9.84 16.35 -9.09
C LEU A 187 -10.73 17.53 -8.66
N THR A 188 -10.56 18.66 -9.33
CA THR A 188 -11.43 19.85 -9.16
C THR A 188 -12.52 19.95 -10.22
N LYS A 189 -12.30 19.33 -11.39
CA LYS A 189 -13.22 19.29 -12.53
C LYS A 189 -13.10 17.98 -13.28
N ILE A 190 -14.21 17.49 -13.81
CA ILE A 190 -14.28 16.34 -14.71
C ILE A 190 -15.11 16.66 -15.95
N THR A 191 -14.75 16.11 -17.10
CA THR A 191 -15.55 16.12 -18.32
C THR A 191 -16.02 14.71 -18.66
N ILE A 192 -17.30 14.60 -19.01
CA ILE A 192 -18.00 13.34 -19.22
C ILE A 192 -18.78 13.42 -20.54
N PHE A 193 -18.62 12.42 -21.41
CA PHE A 193 -19.48 12.23 -22.57
C PHE A 193 -19.54 10.75 -22.97
N SER A 194 -20.46 10.40 -23.87
CA SER A 194 -20.54 9.08 -24.49
C SER A 194 -21.18 9.21 -25.87
N SER A 195 -20.97 8.22 -26.74
CA SER A 195 -21.70 8.10 -28.02
C SER A 195 -23.18 7.74 -27.80
N GLU A 196 -23.58 7.44 -26.57
CA GLU A 196 -24.95 7.14 -26.18
C GLU A 196 -25.47 8.08 -25.10
N THR A 197 -26.78 7.98 -24.85
CA THR A 197 -27.40 8.64 -23.70
C THR A 197 -26.81 8.08 -22.41
N ILE A 198 -26.21 8.95 -21.60
CA ILE A 198 -25.78 8.60 -20.25
C ILE A 198 -26.94 8.88 -19.30
N ILE A 199 -27.34 7.86 -18.54
CA ILE A 199 -28.29 8.00 -17.44
C ILE A 199 -27.48 8.31 -16.18
N VAL A 200 -27.71 9.49 -15.60
CA VAL A 200 -27.09 9.91 -14.34
C VAL A 200 -28.11 9.72 -13.23
N LYS A 201 -27.71 9.04 -12.15
CA LYS A 201 -28.53 8.80 -10.96
C LYS A 201 -27.78 9.21 -9.70
N SER A 202 -28.43 9.94 -8.82
CA SER A 202 -28.02 10.13 -7.43
C SER A 202 -29.07 9.57 -6.47
N GLN A 203 -28.96 9.89 -5.18
CA GLN A 203 -30.03 9.58 -4.22
C GLN A 203 -31.33 10.35 -4.50
N LYS A 204 -31.28 11.53 -5.13
CA LYS A 204 -32.48 12.36 -5.41
C LYS A 204 -32.61 12.78 -6.87
N ASP A 205 -31.52 12.77 -7.61
CA ASP A 205 -31.46 13.27 -8.98
C ASP A 205 -31.48 12.13 -9.96
N ARG A 206 -32.23 12.30 -11.06
CA ARG A 206 -32.14 11.43 -12.22
C ARG A 206 -32.32 12.27 -13.47
N PHE A 207 -31.30 12.29 -14.31
CA PHE A 207 -31.33 13.01 -15.57
C PHE A 207 -30.50 12.28 -16.62
N ASN A 208 -30.66 12.69 -17.87
CA ASN A 208 -29.96 12.09 -19.00
C ASN A 208 -29.03 13.13 -19.64
N ILE A 209 -27.84 12.70 -20.02
CA ILE A 209 -26.94 13.44 -20.92
C ILE A 209 -27.17 12.87 -22.32
N LYS A 210 -27.49 13.71 -23.31
CA LYS A 210 -27.72 13.24 -24.67
C LYS A 210 -26.42 12.71 -25.29
N PRO A 211 -26.49 11.87 -26.33
CA PRO A 211 -25.31 11.41 -27.06
C PRO A 211 -24.42 12.59 -27.50
N LEU A 212 -23.11 12.45 -27.32
CA LEU A 212 -22.07 13.42 -27.67
C LEU A 212 -22.11 14.77 -26.91
N ASP A 213 -23.14 15.02 -26.11
CA ASP A 213 -23.15 16.16 -25.19
C ASP A 213 -22.10 15.93 -24.09
N THR A 214 -21.35 17.00 -23.77
CA THR A 214 -20.36 16.97 -22.70
C THR A 214 -20.93 17.55 -21.42
N LEU A 215 -20.97 16.76 -20.36
CA LEU A 215 -21.21 17.24 -19.01
C LEU A 215 -19.86 17.59 -18.35
N SER A 216 -19.74 18.82 -17.85
CA SER A 216 -18.67 19.20 -16.92
C SER A 216 -19.22 19.19 -15.51
N ILE A 217 -18.53 18.53 -14.57
CA ILE A 217 -18.85 18.57 -13.14
C ILE A 217 -17.69 19.25 -12.40
N ILE A 218 -18.02 20.22 -11.55
CA ILE A 218 -17.11 20.99 -10.70
C ILE A 218 -17.56 20.81 -9.24
N ILE A 219 -16.62 20.89 -8.27
CA ILE A 219 -16.87 20.68 -6.83
C ILE A 219 -18.07 21.48 -6.27
N ASN A 220 -18.40 22.65 -6.84
CA ASN A 220 -19.47 23.54 -6.36
C ASN A 220 -20.84 23.30 -7.03
N ASP A 221 -20.97 22.30 -7.88
CA ASP A 221 -22.24 22.01 -8.55
C ASP A 221 -23.27 21.44 -7.56
N ARG A 222 -24.56 21.76 -7.79
CA ARG A 222 -25.69 21.37 -6.92
C ARG A 222 -26.10 19.90 -7.04
N TYR A 223 -25.16 19.00 -7.33
CA TYR A 223 -25.44 17.57 -7.41
C TYR A 223 -25.34 16.92 -6.03
N ILE A 224 -26.21 15.95 -5.76
CA ILE A 224 -26.05 15.09 -4.59
C ILE A 224 -25.15 13.91 -4.95
N PHE A 225 -24.02 13.76 -4.27
CA PHE A 225 -23.09 12.66 -4.50
C PHE A 225 -23.40 11.44 -3.61
N PRO A 226 -23.00 10.21 -4.01
CA PRO A 226 -22.30 9.87 -5.25
C PRO A 226 -23.24 9.82 -6.47
N LEU A 227 -22.71 10.22 -7.62
CA LEU A 227 -23.38 10.08 -8.92
C LEU A 227 -23.01 8.73 -9.53
N LEU A 228 -24.01 7.99 -9.99
CA LEU A 228 -23.86 6.78 -10.81
C LEU A 228 -24.22 7.10 -12.25
N LEU A 229 -23.28 6.86 -13.15
CA LEU A 229 -23.40 7.04 -14.57
C LEU A 229 -23.41 5.68 -15.26
N SER A 230 -24.41 5.47 -16.11
CA SER A 230 -24.60 4.21 -16.84
C SER A 230 -25.13 4.49 -18.24
N THR A 231 -24.72 3.70 -19.23
CA THR A 231 -25.30 3.67 -20.59
C THR A 231 -26.22 2.45 -20.71
N ARG A 232 -27.16 2.45 -21.66
CA ARG A 232 -28.12 1.34 -21.81
C ARG A 232 -27.49 0.13 -22.51
N LEU A 233 -26.69 0.36 -23.55
CA LEU A 233 -26.05 -0.71 -24.31
C LEU A 233 -24.63 -1.01 -23.83
N ASN A 234 -24.27 -0.58 -22.60
CA ASN A 234 -22.91 -0.62 -22.07
C ASN A 234 -21.87 0.06 -22.98
N SER A 235 -22.30 1.04 -23.79
CA SER A 235 -21.40 1.89 -24.57
C SER A 235 -20.42 2.64 -23.65
N PRO A 236 -19.16 2.86 -24.09
CA PRO A 236 -18.14 3.47 -23.25
C PRO A 236 -18.53 4.86 -22.74
N ILE A 237 -18.19 5.15 -21.48
CA ILE A 237 -18.27 6.49 -20.89
C ILE A 237 -16.87 7.09 -20.89
N PHE A 238 -16.71 8.25 -21.51
CA PHE A 238 -15.45 8.95 -21.59
C PHE A 238 -15.30 9.92 -20.43
N ILE A 239 -14.22 9.78 -19.68
CA ILE A 239 -13.85 10.63 -18.54
C ILE A 239 -12.54 11.33 -18.90
N ASN A 240 -12.56 12.66 -18.99
CA ASN A 240 -11.41 13.47 -19.39
C ASN A 240 -10.73 12.95 -20.68
N GLY A 241 -11.55 12.48 -21.64
CA GLY A 241 -11.11 11.94 -22.93
C GLY A 241 -10.72 10.45 -22.94
N THR A 242 -10.66 9.76 -21.80
CA THR A 242 -10.40 8.31 -21.75
C THR A 242 -11.70 7.53 -21.63
N GLY A 243 -11.93 6.54 -22.51
CA GLY A 243 -13.13 5.71 -22.52
C GLY A 243 -13.08 4.58 -21.49
N TYR A 244 -14.19 4.32 -20.81
CA TYR A 244 -14.32 3.23 -19.84
C TYR A 244 -15.62 2.45 -20.09
N ASN A 245 -15.53 1.13 -20.11
CA ASN A 245 -16.69 0.25 -20.12
C ASN A 245 -17.29 0.11 -18.71
N GLY A 246 -18.55 -0.32 -18.66
CA GLY A 246 -19.29 -0.46 -17.41
C GLY A 246 -19.76 0.89 -16.86
N ASN A 247 -20.04 0.92 -15.56
CA ASN A 247 -20.59 2.11 -14.92
C ASN A 247 -19.49 2.98 -14.31
N ILE A 248 -19.76 4.28 -14.20
CA ILE A 248 -18.88 5.21 -13.51
C ILE A 248 -19.58 5.71 -12.26
N LYS A 249 -18.86 5.75 -11.15
CA LYS A 249 -19.33 6.35 -9.90
C LYS A 249 -18.42 7.50 -9.52
N VAL A 250 -19.00 8.69 -9.42
CA VAL A 250 -18.31 9.91 -9.01
C VAL A 250 -18.64 10.18 -7.55
N TYR A 251 -17.61 10.41 -6.75
CA TYR A 251 -17.70 10.79 -5.35
C TYR A 251 -17.18 12.20 -5.17
N LEU A 252 -17.76 12.91 -4.20
CA LEU A 252 -17.28 14.21 -3.75
C LEU A 252 -17.11 14.15 -2.23
N ASP A 253 -15.87 14.21 -1.77
CA ASP A 253 -15.53 14.45 -0.37
C ASP A 253 -15.09 15.93 -0.22
N SER A 254 -13.79 16.21 -0.14
CA SER A 254 -13.22 17.55 -0.37
C SER A 254 -12.87 17.80 -1.84
N GLU A 255 -12.63 16.73 -2.58
CA GLU A 255 -12.25 16.73 -4.00
C GLU A 255 -13.01 15.60 -4.70
N LEU A 256 -13.05 15.64 -6.03
CA LEU A 256 -13.70 14.62 -6.84
C LEU A 256 -12.81 13.38 -6.94
N SER A 257 -13.43 12.20 -6.75
CA SER A 257 -12.82 10.92 -7.07
C SER A 257 -13.75 10.08 -7.93
N ILE A 258 -13.15 9.27 -8.80
CA ILE A 258 -13.88 8.53 -9.85
C ILE A 258 -13.56 7.06 -9.72
N VAL A 259 -14.61 6.25 -9.59
CA VAL A 259 -14.53 4.80 -9.51
C VAL A 259 -15.24 4.20 -10.71
N ASN A 260 -14.55 3.38 -11.48
CA ASN A 260 -15.15 2.59 -12.55
C ASN A 260 -15.59 1.21 -12.01
N LEU A 261 -16.85 0.86 -12.25
CA LEU A 261 -17.45 -0.43 -11.91
C LEU A 261 -17.56 -1.23 -13.21
N VAL A 262 -16.68 -2.20 -13.36
CA VAL A 262 -16.49 -2.95 -14.60
C VAL A 262 -16.39 -4.45 -14.29
N ASP A 263 -16.89 -5.30 -15.18
CA ASP A 263 -16.75 -6.74 -15.01
C ASP A 263 -15.27 -7.15 -15.11
N MET A 264 -14.92 -8.26 -14.45
CA MET A 264 -13.53 -8.71 -14.32
C MET A 264 -12.86 -8.91 -15.68
N GLU A 265 -13.55 -9.43 -16.69
CA GLU A 265 -12.90 -9.76 -17.96
C GLU A 265 -12.61 -8.50 -18.78
N THR A 266 -13.54 -7.55 -18.80
CA THR A 266 -13.32 -6.23 -19.39
C THR A 266 -12.25 -5.45 -18.64
N TYR A 267 -12.19 -5.55 -17.30
CA TYR A 267 -11.11 -4.98 -16.50
C TYR A 267 -9.74 -5.54 -16.93
N ILE A 268 -9.63 -6.87 -17.05
CA ILE A 268 -8.36 -7.51 -17.42
C ILE A 268 -7.93 -7.15 -18.85
N LYS A 269 -8.87 -6.96 -19.79
CA LYS A 269 -8.55 -6.42 -21.14
C LYS A 269 -7.93 -5.02 -21.09
N GLY A 270 -8.36 -4.18 -20.13
CA GLY A 270 -7.76 -2.87 -19.89
C GLY A 270 -6.48 -2.86 -19.05
N VAL A 271 -6.06 -4.00 -18.49
CA VAL A 271 -4.83 -4.14 -17.69
C VAL A 271 -3.70 -4.79 -18.51
N VAL A 272 -3.96 -5.95 -19.10
CA VAL A 272 -2.91 -6.82 -19.69
C VAL A 272 -2.04 -6.09 -20.73
N PRO A 273 -2.58 -5.33 -21.70
CA PRO A 273 -1.78 -4.64 -22.70
C PRO A 273 -0.82 -3.60 -22.12
N HIS A 274 -1.18 -2.99 -20.98
CA HIS A 274 -0.35 -1.96 -20.35
C HIS A 274 0.65 -2.52 -19.35
N GLU A 275 0.44 -3.75 -18.88
CA GLU A 275 1.38 -4.43 -17.99
C GLU A 275 2.51 -5.12 -18.74
N ILE A 276 2.21 -5.80 -19.85
CA ILE A 276 3.22 -6.57 -20.61
C ILE A 276 3.52 -5.99 -22.01
N GLY A 277 2.86 -4.89 -22.36
CA GLY A 277 2.94 -4.28 -23.69
C GLY A 277 2.25 -5.13 -24.77
N THR A 278 2.18 -4.59 -25.98
CA THR A 278 1.70 -5.34 -27.16
C THR A 278 2.65 -6.49 -27.48
N ARG A 279 2.10 -7.70 -27.64
CA ARG A 279 2.85 -8.93 -27.93
C ARG A 279 2.38 -9.57 -29.24
N PRO A 280 3.27 -10.19 -30.04
CA PRO A 280 2.86 -10.97 -31.20
C PRO A 280 2.15 -12.27 -30.79
N LEU A 281 1.43 -12.88 -31.72
CA LEU A 281 0.71 -14.14 -31.48
C LEU A 281 1.65 -15.29 -31.03
N SER A 282 2.90 -15.29 -31.49
CA SER A 282 3.92 -16.25 -31.05
C SER A 282 4.23 -16.17 -29.55
N GLU A 283 3.89 -15.06 -28.89
CA GLU A 283 4.04 -14.84 -27.45
C GLU A 283 2.71 -14.96 -26.69
N LEU A 284 1.66 -15.54 -27.29
CA LEU A 284 0.33 -15.68 -26.68
C LEU A 284 0.35 -16.30 -25.27
N GLU A 285 1.20 -17.31 -25.05
CA GLU A 285 1.26 -18.02 -23.77
C GLU A 285 1.75 -17.13 -22.61
N VAL A 286 2.62 -16.15 -22.86
CA VAL A 286 2.98 -15.19 -21.80
C VAL A 286 1.85 -14.18 -21.54
N VAL A 287 1.10 -13.79 -22.57
CA VAL A 287 -0.06 -12.90 -22.41
C VAL A 287 -1.16 -13.60 -21.60
N LYS A 288 -1.37 -14.90 -21.82
CA LYS A 288 -2.25 -15.75 -20.98
C LYS A 288 -1.78 -15.81 -19.53
N ALA A 289 -0.48 -16.01 -19.31
CA ALA A 289 0.08 -16.03 -17.95
C ALA A 289 -0.14 -14.68 -17.24
N GLN A 290 0.06 -13.56 -17.93
CA GLN A 290 -0.22 -12.22 -17.43
C GLN A 290 -1.70 -12.02 -17.12
N ALA A 291 -2.61 -12.46 -18.00
CA ALA A 291 -4.06 -12.36 -17.78
C ALA A 291 -4.50 -13.10 -16.52
N VAL A 292 -4.06 -14.35 -16.35
CA VAL A 292 -4.40 -15.15 -15.16
C VAL A 292 -3.79 -14.55 -13.88
N ALA A 293 -2.54 -14.08 -13.92
CA ALA A 293 -1.92 -13.41 -12.77
C ALA A 293 -2.66 -12.13 -12.39
N ALA A 294 -2.99 -11.29 -13.38
CA ALA A 294 -3.72 -10.05 -13.17
C ALA A 294 -5.13 -10.30 -12.61
N ARG A 295 -5.87 -11.27 -13.17
CA ARG A 295 -7.19 -11.67 -12.67
C ARG A 295 -7.13 -12.17 -11.24
N THR A 296 -6.11 -12.97 -10.92
CA THR A 296 -5.92 -13.47 -9.56
C THR A 296 -5.67 -12.34 -8.57
N TYR A 297 -4.84 -11.35 -8.96
CA TYR A 297 -4.58 -10.17 -8.14
C TYR A 297 -5.87 -9.40 -7.85
N ALA A 298 -6.61 -9.02 -8.89
CA ALA A 298 -7.87 -8.30 -8.74
C ALA A 298 -8.87 -9.10 -7.89
N PHE A 299 -9.04 -10.39 -8.18
CA PHE A 299 -9.94 -11.27 -7.44
C PHE A 299 -9.59 -11.39 -5.95
N LYS A 300 -8.29 -11.43 -5.61
CA LYS A 300 -7.83 -11.41 -4.21
C LYS A 300 -8.25 -10.12 -3.50
N HIS A 301 -8.24 -9.00 -4.20
CA HIS A 301 -8.53 -7.67 -3.66
C HIS A 301 -10.02 -7.34 -3.56
N LEU A 302 -10.89 -8.04 -4.31
CA LEU A 302 -12.35 -7.92 -4.18
C LEU A 302 -12.88 -8.21 -2.76
N ASN A 303 -12.14 -9.02 -1.97
CA ASN A 303 -12.58 -9.51 -0.67
C ASN A 303 -11.88 -8.85 0.53
N LEU A 304 -10.99 -7.89 0.31
CA LEU A 304 -10.18 -7.34 1.41
C LEU A 304 -10.96 -6.36 2.29
N ASN A 305 -12.06 -5.76 1.79
CA ASN A 305 -12.90 -4.78 2.52
C ASN A 305 -12.10 -3.64 3.21
N THR A 306 -10.86 -3.40 2.78
CA THR A 306 -9.94 -2.42 3.37
C THR A 306 -10.27 -0.99 2.94
N LYS A 307 -11.00 -0.84 1.83
CA LYS A 307 -11.34 0.46 1.22
C LYS A 307 -12.85 0.47 0.92
N PRO A 308 -13.62 1.45 1.43
CA PRO A 308 -15.09 1.42 1.32
C PRO A 308 -15.59 1.60 -0.13
N ASN A 309 -14.86 2.37 -0.95
CA ASN A 309 -15.36 2.85 -2.24
C ASN A 309 -14.81 2.09 -3.46
N PHE A 310 -13.66 1.42 -3.36
CA PHE A 310 -13.00 0.74 -4.48
C PHE A 310 -12.17 -0.46 -4.01
N ASP A 311 -11.84 -1.37 -4.93
CA ASP A 311 -11.10 -2.61 -4.68
C ASP A 311 -9.61 -2.45 -5.05
N VAL A 312 -9.32 -1.79 -6.18
CA VAL A 312 -7.97 -1.58 -6.74
C VAL A 312 -7.79 -0.15 -7.27
N VAL A 313 -6.55 0.33 -7.37
CA VAL A 313 -6.20 1.60 -8.04
C VAL A 313 -5.63 1.37 -9.44
N SER A 314 -5.82 2.32 -10.36
CA SER A 314 -5.38 2.23 -11.77
C SER A 314 -3.88 2.45 -12.03
N THR A 315 -3.06 2.53 -10.97
CA THR A 315 -1.64 2.91 -11.05
C THR A 315 -0.71 1.74 -10.68
N ILE A 316 0.60 1.97 -10.74
CA ILE A 316 1.65 1.01 -10.34
C ILE A 316 1.55 0.51 -8.89
N TYR A 317 0.71 1.13 -8.05
CA TYR A 317 0.44 0.65 -6.70
C TYR A 317 -0.36 -0.66 -6.69
N ASP A 318 -1.24 -0.85 -7.69
CA ASP A 318 -1.99 -2.08 -7.91
C ASP A 318 -1.70 -2.62 -9.32
N GLN A 319 -2.48 -2.19 -10.32
CA GLN A 319 -2.33 -2.61 -11.71
C GLN A 319 -2.62 -1.44 -12.65
N VAL A 320 -1.84 -1.31 -13.72
CA VAL A 320 -2.02 -0.22 -14.68
C VAL A 320 -3.28 -0.48 -15.52
N TYR A 321 -4.36 0.23 -15.20
CA TYR A 321 -5.65 0.14 -15.89
C TYR A 321 -5.94 1.46 -16.63
N LYS A 322 -6.12 1.40 -17.96
CA LYS A 322 -6.34 2.61 -18.79
C LYS A 322 -7.69 2.64 -19.52
N GLY A 323 -8.65 1.82 -19.11
CA GLY A 323 -9.93 1.72 -19.80
C GLY A 323 -9.78 1.16 -21.21
N ILE A 324 -10.48 1.78 -22.16
CA ILE A 324 -10.47 1.43 -23.59
C ILE A 324 -9.58 2.44 -24.29
N GLN A 325 -8.43 1.99 -24.80
CA GLN A 325 -7.57 2.83 -25.62
C GLN A 325 -7.20 2.22 -26.97
N ASP A 326 -7.18 0.88 -27.13
CA ASP A 326 -7.07 0.18 -28.42
C ASP A 326 -7.62 -1.27 -28.33
N ARG A 327 -7.98 -1.89 -29.46
CA ARG A 327 -8.23 -3.34 -29.52
C ARG A 327 -6.92 -4.09 -29.73
N TYR A 328 -6.51 -4.88 -28.75
CA TYR A 328 -5.33 -5.74 -28.85
C TYR A 328 -5.78 -7.18 -29.08
N SER A 329 -5.83 -7.62 -30.34
CA SER A 329 -6.39 -8.94 -30.71
C SER A 329 -5.75 -10.11 -29.93
N VAL A 330 -4.43 -10.09 -29.71
CA VAL A 330 -3.71 -11.12 -28.94
C VAL A 330 -4.05 -11.06 -27.46
N SER A 331 -4.13 -9.87 -26.86
CA SER A 331 -4.52 -9.71 -25.45
C SER A 331 -5.96 -10.13 -25.23
N ASP A 332 -6.87 -9.73 -26.10
CA ASP A 332 -8.28 -10.11 -26.02
C ASP A 332 -8.46 -11.64 -26.14
N SER A 333 -7.76 -12.27 -27.10
CA SER A 333 -7.72 -13.74 -27.24
C SER A 333 -7.17 -14.40 -25.98
N ALA A 334 -6.06 -13.91 -25.42
CA ALA A 334 -5.48 -14.46 -24.20
C ALA A 334 -6.42 -14.35 -22.99
N VAL A 335 -7.12 -13.22 -22.85
CA VAL A 335 -8.11 -13.01 -21.78
C VAL A 335 -9.29 -13.97 -21.96
N ASN A 336 -9.84 -14.07 -23.17
CA ASN A 336 -10.96 -14.94 -23.48
C ASN A 336 -10.60 -16.44 -23.30
N GLU A 337 -9.42 -16.88 -23.74
CA GLU A 337 -8.97 -18.28 -23.60
C GLU A 337 -8.67 -18.66 -22.15
N THR A 338 -8.38 -17.68 -21.29
CA THR A 338 -8.15 -17.87 -19.84
C THR A 338 -9.29 -17.35 -18.97
N TYR A 339 -10.48 -17.18 -19.57
CA TYR A 339 -11.66 -16.66 -18.91
C TYR A 339 -11.91 -17.35 -17.57
N GLY A 340 -12.09 -16.56 -16.50
CA GLY A 340 -12.37 -17.08 -15.16
C GLY A 340 -11.23 -17.88 -14.50
N GLU A 341 -10.08 -18.08 -15.15
CA GLU A 341 -8.95 -18.78 -14.55
C GLU A 341 -8.16 -17.90 -13.58
N ILE A 342 -7.96 -18.40 -12.36
CA ILE A 342 -7.16 -17.78 -11.29
C ILE A 342 -6.15 -18.77 -10.69
N ILE A 343 -5.17 -18.25 -9.97
CA ILE A 343 -4.13 -19.02 -9.28
C ILE A 343 -4.50 -19.15 -7.80
N THR A 344 -4.50 -20.38 -7.30
CA THR A 344 -4.86 -20.69 -5.92
C THR A 344 -3.76 -21.43 -5.18
N TYR A 345 -3.63 -21.17 -3.88
CA TYR A 345 -2.80 -21.93 -2.95
C TYR A 345 -3.70 -22.40 -1.81
N ARG A 346 -3.75 -23.72 -1.57
CA ARG A 346 -4.66 -24.34 -0.59
C ARG A 346 -6.12 -23.91 -0.75
N GLY A 347 -6.58 -23.77 -2.01
CA GLY A 347 -7.96 -23.42 -2.34
C GLY A 347 -8.28 -21.93 -2.34
N GLU A 348 -7.39 -21.09 -1.81
CA GLU A 348 -7.59 -19.64 -1.74
C GLU A 348 -6.82 -18.91 -2.85
N PRO A 349 -7.36 -17.82 -3.43
CA PRO A 349 -6.63 -16.97 -4.38
C PRO A 349 -5.33 -16.44 -3.77
N ILE A 350 -4.25 -16.47 -4.55
CA ILE A 350 -2.95 -15.96 -4.12
C ILE A 350 -2.83 -14.45 -4.31
N GLU A 351 -1.86 -13.86 -3.62
CA GLU A 351 -1.35 -12.51 -3.92
C GLU A 351 -0.43 -12.59 -5.15
N ALA A 352 -0.99 -12.56 -6.36
CA ALA A 352 -0.26 -12.79 -7.62
C ALA A 352 0.60 -11.58 -8.05
N LYS A 353 1.63 -11.24 -7.27
CA LYS A 353 2.57 -10.15 -7.60
C LYS A 353 3.39 -10.47 -8.86
N TYR A 354 3.63 -9.47 -9.70
CA TYR A 354 4.50 -9.57 -10.87
C TYR A 354 5.29 -8.28 -11.08
N SER A 355 6.42 -8.35 -11.78
CA SER A 355 7.23 -7.17 -12.12
C SER A 355 8.03 -7.38 -13.41
N SER A 356 8.54 -6.30 -13.98
CA SER A 356 9.21 -6.30 -15.28
C SER A 356 10.35 -7.33 -15.40
N THR A 357 11.41 -7.16 -14.63
CA THR A 357 12.64 -7.97 -14.78
C THR A 357 13.20 -8.33 -13.41
N CYS A 358 13.41 -9.63 -13.16
CA CYS A 358 13.90 -10.09 -11.87
C CYS A 358 15.43 -10.06 -11.74
N GLY A 359 16.16 -10.00 -12.86
CA GLY A 359 17.63 -9.99 -12.86
C GLY A 359 18.24 -11.38 -12.60
N GLY A 360 17.58 -12.44 -13.06
CA GLY A 360 18.02 -13.84 -12.94
C GLY A 360 17.46 -14.59 -11.72
N ARG A 361 16.96 -13.86 -10.71
CA ARG A 361 16.32 -14.45 -9.53
C ARG A 361 15.18 -13.60 -9.01
N THR A 362 14.06 -14.23 -8.65
CA THR A 362 12.96 -13.53 -7.98
C THR A 362 13.27 -13.21 -6.52
N SER A 363 12.47 -12.37 -5.90
CA SER A 363 12.54 -11.98 -4.50
C SER A 363 11.53 -12.74 -3.64
N ASN A 364 11.78 -12.79 -2.34
CA ASN A 364 10.73 -13.13 -1.40
C ASN A 364 9.81 -11.93 -1.21
N ALA A 365 8.54 -12.18 -0.87
CA ALA A 365 7.65 -11.10 -0.42
C ALA A 365 8.25 -10.30 0.75
N THR A 366 8.97 -10.98 1.64
CA THR A 366 9.63 -10.37 2.80
C THR A 366 10.77 -9.41 2.46
N ASP A 367 11.33 -9.53 1.25
CA ASP A 367 12.41 -8.64 0.83
C ASP A 367 11.88 -7.22 0.53
N ASN A 368 10.56 -7.08 0.30
CA ASN A 368 9.92 -5.84 -0.14
C ASN A 368 8.85 -5.31 0.83
N TRP A 369 8.02 -6.18 1.44
CA TRP A 369 6.77 -5.74 2.10
C TRP A 369 6.49 -6.30 3.51
N GLY A 370 7.39 -7.07 4.14
CA GLY A 370 7.14 -7.52 5.51
C GLY A 370 8.04 -8.64 6.02
N GLU A 371 7.66 -9.24 7.16
CA GLU A 371 8.41 -10.31 7.82
C GLU A 371 7.72 -11.68 7.69
N GLU A 372 6.45 -11.72 7.26
CA GLU A 372 5.70 -12.96 7.08
C GLU A 372 6.11 -13.69 5.79
N THR A 373 6.48 -14.96 5.93
CA THR A 373 6.82 -15.80 4.79
C THR A 373 5.57 -16.21 4.03
N VAL A 374 5.49 -15.78 2.76
CA VAL A 374 4.45 -16.20 1.83
C VAL A 374 4.94 -17.41 1.03
N PRO A 375 4.32 -18.61 1.17
CA PRO A 375 4.88 -19.86 0.60
C PRO A 375 5.07 -19.86 -0.92
N TYR A 376 4.19 -19.16 -1.65
CA TYR A 376 4.19 -19.08 -3.10
C TYR A 376 4.90 -17.82 -3.65
N LEU A 377 5.38 -16.91 -2.79
CA LEU A 377 6.17 -15.72 -3.17
C LEU A 377 7.57 -15.83 -2.55
N ARG A 378 8.34 -16.80 -3.05
CA ARG A 378 9.71 -17.10 -2.63
C ARG A 378 10.69 -16.82 -3.74
N SER A 379 11.92 -16.49 -3.35
CA SER A 379 13.03 -16.35 -4.29
C SER A 379 13.31 -17.68 -4.98
N ILE A 380 13.22 -17.67 -6.31
CA ILE A 380 13.58 -18.78 -7.19
C ILE A 380 14.59 -18.30 -8.22
N ARG A 381 15.26 -19.27 -8.85
CA ARG A 381 16.10 -19.03 -10.03
C ARG A 381 15.21 -18.92 -11.25
N ASP A 382 15.42 -17.89 -12.05
CA ASP A 382 14.68 -17.63 -13.29
C ASP A 382 15.33 -18.36 -14.48
N VAL A 383 15.51 -19.68 -14.36
CA VAL A 383 16.28 -20.52 -15.30
C VAL A 383 15.61 -21.88 -15.50
N PRO A 384 15.92 -22.60 -16.60
CA PRO A 384 15.61 -24.02 -16.74
C PRO A 384 16.09 -24.85 -15.55
N LYS A 385 15.40 -25.97 -15.27
CA LYS A 385 15.65 -26.80 -14.07
C LYS A 385 17.10 -27.30 -13.95
N PHE A 386 17.75 -27.55 -15.09
CA PHE A 386 19.09 -28.13 -15.18
C PHE A 386 20.18 -27.15 -15.64
N SER A 387 19.92 -25.84 -15.56
CA SER A 387 20.91 -24.83 -15.93
C SER A 387 22.13 -24.84 -15.03
N LEU A 388 23.30 -24.82 -15.66
CA LEU A 388 24.61 -24.74 -15.02
C LEU A 388 25.09 -23.29 -14.86
N ASN A 389 24.65 -22.40 -15.76
CA ASN A 389 24.97 -20.97 -15.70
C ASN A 389 23.69 -20.15 -15.42
N GLU A 390 23.52 -19.69 -14.18
CA GLU A 390 22.29 -18.97 -13.79
C GLU A 390 22.10 -17.63 -14.49
N GLU A 391 23.18 -17.03 -14.99
CA GLU A 391 23.13 -15.70 -15.58
C GLU A 391 22.87 -15.75 -17.08
N GLU A 392 23.59 -16.60 -17.81
CA GLU A 392 23.41 -16.78 -19.26
C GLU A 392 22.08 -17.46 -19.58
N ASP A 393 21.69 -18.46 -18.79
CA ASP A 393 20.44 -19.21 -19.00
C ASP A 393 19.21 -18.50 -18.43
N ALA A 394 19.37 -17.34 -17.79
CA ALA A 394 18.26 -16.62 -17.20
C ALA A 394 17.20 -16.32 -18.27
N PHE A 395 15.95 -16.73 -18.03
CA PHE A 395 14.87 -16.46 -18.96
C PHE A 395 14.70 -14.95 -19.19
N CYS A 396 14.94 -14.12 -18.17
CA CYS A 396 14.87 -12.67 -18.29
C CYS A 396 16.15 -11.99 -18.84
N SER A 397 17.18 -12.73 -19.26
CA SER A 397 18.43 -12.15 -19.81
C SER A 397 18.21 -11.32 -21.07
N ILE A 398 17.15 -11.61 -21.82
CA ILE A 398 16.69 -10.85 -22.99
C ILE A 398 16.17 -9.44 -22.67
N SER A 399 15.99 -9.11 -21.38
CA SER A 399 15.51 -7.79 -20.98
C SER A 399 16.62 -6.73 -21.12
N PRO A 400 16.32 -5.54 -21.66
CA PRO A 400 17.29 -4.43 -21.68
C PRO A 400 17.67 -3.94 -20.27
N LEU A 401 16.86 -4.26 -19.26
CA LEU A 401 17.11 -3.93 -17.86
C LEU A 401 17.54 -5.15 -17.05
N PHE A 402 18.04 -6.22 -17.72
CA PHE A 402 18.60 -7.37 -17.02
C PHE A 402 19.77 -6.96 -16.12
N LYS A 403 20.66 -6.11 -16.64
CA LYS A 403 21.74 -5.43 -15.93
C LYS A 403 21.70 -3.94 -16.25
N TRP A 404 22.11 -3.11 -15.29
CA TRP A 404 22.22 -1.67 -15.46
C TRP A 404 23.33 -1.10 -14.56
N SER A 405 23.84 0.08 -14.91
CA SER A 405 24.88 0.77 -14.16
C SER A 405 24.61 2.27 -14.18
N GLU A 406 24.70 2.92 -13.03
CA GLU A 406 24.53 4.36 -12.87
C GLU A 406 25.76 4.97 -12.18
N LYS A 407 26.29 6.03 -12.79
CA LYS A 407 27.45 6.78 -12.28
C LYS A 407 26.98 8.06 -11.59
N TYR A 408 27.57 8.33 -10.42
CA TYR A 408 27.33 9.53 -9.62
C TYR A 408 28.65 10.18 -9.21
N VAL A 409 28.71 11.51 -9.27
CA VAL A 409 29.72 12.27 -8.52
C VAL A 409 29.40 12.11 -7.04
N LYS A 410 30.40 11.78 -6.22
CA LYS A 410 30.22 11.42 -4.80
C LYS A 410 29.51 12.52 -4.01
N LYS A 411 29.92 13.79 -4.20
CA LYS A 411 29.30 14.95 -3.54
C LYS A 411 27.82 15.10 -3.90
N GLU A 412 27.49 14.94 -5.19
CA GLU A 412 26.12 15.02 -5.69
C GLU A 412 25.25 13.88 -5.17
N PHE A 413 25.79 12.67 -5.07
CA PHE A 413 25.08 11.51 -4.53
C PHE A 413 24.65 11.74 -3.08
N TYR A 414 25.55 12.20 -2.22
CA TYR A 414 25.20 12.49 -0.82
C TYR A 414 24.21 13.66 -0.70
N SER A 415 24.36 14.69 -1.53
CA SER A 415 23.40 15.81 -1.59
C SER A 415 22.01 15.33 -2.00
N MET A 416 21.92 14.48 -3.03
CA MET A 416 20.68 13.86 -3.50
C MET A 416 20.03 13.01 -2.41
N LEU A 417 20.78 12.15 -1.73
CA LEU A 417 20.25 11.35 -0.62
C LEU A 417 19.68 12.24 0.49
N LYS A 418 20.41 13.27 0.91
CA LYS A 418 19.97 14.21 1.94
C LYS A 418 18.70 14.96 1.52
N LYS A 419 18.61 15.40 0.26
CA LYS A 419 17.39 16.01 -0.29
C LYS A 419 16.21 15.03 -0.27
N ASN A 420 16.38 13.84 -0.82
CA ASN A 420 15.30 12.87 -0.97
C ASN A 420 14.81 12.30 0.38
N LEU A 421 15.69 12.24 1.38
CA LEU A 421 15.31 11.84 2.75
C LEU A 421 14.44 12.88 3.46
N ARG A 422 14.51 14.17 3.10
CA ARG A 422 13.64 15.22 3.67
C ARG A 422 12.19 15.08 3.17
N GLY A 423 11.99 14.43 2.02
CA GLY A 423 10.69 14.36 1.33
C GLY A 423 10.31 15.68 0.65
N ASP A 424 9.19 15.68 -0.06
CA ASP A 424 8.62 16.90 -0.69
C ASP A 424 7.88 17.81 0.32
N ASP A 425 7.84 17.43 1.60
CA ASP A 425 7.09 18.13 2.65
C ASP A 425 7.89 19.30 3.23
N SER A 426 7.80 20.44 2.54
CA SER A 426 8.38 21.74 2.95
C SER A 426 7.73 22.32 4.21
N SER A 427 6.77 21.62 4.82
CA SER A 427 5.97 22.04 5.98
C SER A 427 6.53 21.56 7.33
N SER A 428 7.61 20.76 7.32
CA SER A 428 8.26 20.27 8.55
C SER A 428 9.27 21.30 9.06
N VAL A 429 8.84 22.17 9.98
CA VAL A 429 9.73 23.05 10.75
C VAL A 429 10.75 22.18 11.50
N ASN A 430 12.03 22.29 11.12
CA ASN A 430 13.23 21.65 11.70
C ASN A 430 13.41 20.12 11.56
N ASN A 431 13.68 19.63 10.34
CA ASN A 431 14.39 18.34 10.14
C ASN A 431 15.66 18.56 9.31
N GLU A 432 16.68 19.20 9.89
CA GLU A 432 18.01 19.16 9.29
C GLU A 432 18.58 17.75 9.40
N ILE A 433 18.55 17.02 8.27
CA ILE A 433 19.28 15.76 8.19
C ILE A 433 20.77 16.06 8.35
N GLY A 434 21.37 15.42 9.33
CA GLY A 434 22.79 15.46 9.60
C GLY A 434 23.70 15.12 8.41
N ASN A 435 24.99 15.42 8.49
CA ASN A 435 25.93 15.02 7.45
C ASN A 435 26.07 13.50 7.41
N ILE A 436 25.91 12.91 6.23
CA ILE A 436 26.00 11.45 6.05
C ILE A 436 27.45 11.02 6.29
N LYS A 437 27.69 10.27 7.37
CA LYS A 437 28.99 9.67 7.69
C LYS A 437 29.19 8.35 6.97
N MET A 438 28.14 7.54 6.90
CA MET A 438 28.23 6.19 6.38
C MET A 438 26.89 5.71 5.85
N PHE A 439 26.93 4.82 4.86
CA PHE A 439 25.78 3.98 4.53
C PHE A 439 26.21 2.53 4.34
N SER A 440 25.33 1.60 4.71
CA SER A 440 25.54 0.16 4.55
C SER A 440 24.29 -0.52 3.99
N LEU A 441 24.51 -1.65 3.31
CA LEU A 441 23.47 -2.40 2.61
C LEU A 441 23.37 -3.80 3.20
N GLU A 442 22.22 -4.12 3.79
CA GLU A 442 21.89 -5.50 4.18
C GLU A 442 21.17 -6.17 3.01
N ARG A 443 21.58 -7.40 2.68
CA ARG A 443 21.04 -8.15 1.55
C ARG A 443 20.49 -9.50 1.98
N ASN A 444 19.46 -9.94 1.28
CA ASN A 444 19.05 -11.33 1.34
C ASN A 444 20.04 -12.20 0.52
N PRO A 445 20.69 -13.22 1.11
CA PRO A 445 21.70 -14.01 0.40
C PRO A 445 21.13 -14.85 -0.75
N ARG A 446 19.82 -15.17 -0.72
CA ARG A 446 19.14 -15.97 -1.76
C ARG A 446 18.65 -15.13 -2.94
N SER A 447 18.00 -13.99 -2.66
CA SER A 447 17.46 -13.12 -3.71
C SER A 447 18.42 -12.02 -4.15
N LYS A 448 19.55 -11.86 -3.43
CA LYS A 448 20.61 -10.85 -3.63
C LYS A 448 20.16 -9.39 -3.51
N ARG A 449 18.89 -9.16 -3.19
CA ARG A 449 18.32 -7.82 -3.03
C ARG A 449 18.71 -7.20 -1.70
N VAL A 450 18.92 -5.89 -1.74
CA VAL A 450 19.04 -5.03 -0.56
C VAL A 450 17.69 -5.00 0.15
N THR A 451 17.66 -5.51 1.38
CA THR A 451 16.49 -5.52 2.26
C THR A 451 16.48 -4.33 3.19
N ARG A 452 17.65 -3.82 3.58
CA ARG A 452 17.79 -2.59 4.37
C ARG A 452 18.94 -1.72 3.84
N LEU A 453 18.67 -0.44 3.67
CA LEU A 453 19.69 0.60 3.49
C LEU A 453 19.77 1.39 4.80
N LYS A 454 20.91 1.28 5.49
CA LYS A 454 21.19 2.02 6.73
C LYS A 454 22.05 3.23 6.39
N ILE A 455 21.60 4.42 6.75
CA ILE A 455 22.31 5.69 6.55
C ILE A 455 22.58 6.28 7.93
N LYS A 456 23.85 6.35 8.30
CA LYS A 456 24.31 6.97 9.55
C LYS A 456 24.74 8.40 9.27
N THR A 457 24.12 9.35 9.94
CA THR A 457 24.50 10.76 9.93
C THR A 457 25.32 11.10 11.18
N ASP A 458 25.70 12.37 11.34
CA ASP A 458 26.22 12.90 12.61
C ASP A 458 25.16 12.96 13.72
N THR A 459 23.87 13.06 13.38
CA THR A 459 22.76 13.17 14.33
C THR A 459 21.99 11.87 14.57
N ASP A 460 21.80 11.04 13.54
CA ASP A 460 20.81 9.96 13.52
C ASP A 460 21.27 8.73 12.72
N GLU A 461 20.52 7.64 12.86
CA GLU A 461 20.59 6.49 11.95
C GLU A 461 19.22 6.29 11.30
N ILE A 462 19.20 6.35 9.96
CA ILE A 462 17.99 6.17 9.15
C ILE A 462 18.04 4.80 8.50
N ILE A 463 16.98 4.00 8.68
CA ILE A 463 16.85 2.66 8.09
C ILE A 463 15.71 2.66 7.08
N LEU A 464 16.05 2.45 5.81
CA LEU A 464 15.08 2.36 4.72
C LEU A 464 14.89 0.91 4.29
N LYS A 465 13.67 0.57 3.86
CA LYS A 465 13.27 -0.76 3.40
C LYS A 465 12.44 -0.67 2.12
N GLY A 466 12.33 -1.79 1.40
CA GLY A 466 11.39 -1.92 0.28
C GLY A 466 11.50 -0.79 -0.76
N LEU A 467 10.37 -0.18 -1.11
CA LEU A 467 10.31 0.88 -2.12
C LEU A 467 11.04 2.16 -1.70
N ASP A 468 11.17 2.43 -0.40
CA ASP A 468 11.79 3.66 0.11
C ASP A 468 13.28 3.71 -0.23
N ILE A 469 13.94 2.55 -0.33
CA ILE A 469 15.33 2.45 -0.81
C ILE A 469 15.45 2.99 -2.24
N ARG A 470 14.50 2.66 -3.11
CA ARG A 470 14.52 3.09 -4.53
C ARG A 470 14.13 4.55 -4.67
N LYS A 471 13.20 5.02 -3.84
CA LYS A 471 12.76 6.43 -3.77
C LYS A 471 13.86 7.34 -3.23
N VAL A 472 14.66 6.90 -2.25
CA VAL A 472 15.72 7.76 -1.73
C VAL A 472 16.87 7.93 -2.72
N ILE A 473 17.14 6.92 -3.54
CA ILE A 473 18.19 6.94 -4.60
C ILE A 473 17.62 7.53 -5.92
N LYS A 474 16.47 8.21 -5.87
CA LYS A 474 15.82 8.80 -7.04
C LYS A 474 16.67 9.91 -7.66
N LYS A 475 16.93 9.81 -8.97
CA LYS A 475 17.61 10.82 -9.78
C LYS A 475 16.60 11.54 -10.67
N GLY A 476 16.37 12.83 -10.41
CA GLY A 476 15.27 13.57 -11.06
C GLY A 476 13.93 12.93 -10.72
N ASP A 477 13.17 12.52 -11.74
CA ASP A 477 11.90 11.79 -11.56
C ASP A 477 12.01 10.26 -11.56
N LYS A 478 13.21 9.73 -11.80
CA LYS A 478 13.43 8.29 -11.95
C LYS A 478 13.89 7.68 -10.65
N ILE A 479 13.05 6.82 -10.06
CA ILE A 479 13.45 5.96 -8.94
C ILE A 479 14.41 4.88 -9.44
N LEU A 480 15.25 4.37 -8.54
CA LEU A 480 16.17 3.27 -8.88
C LEU A 480 15.41 2.07 -9.46
N TRP A 481 15.98 1.38 -10.45
CA TRP A 481 15.29 0.30 -11.16
C TRP A 481 14.86 -0.86 -10.27
N SER A 482 15.70 -1.28 -9.32
CA SER A 482 15.40 -2.38 -8.41
C SER A 482 16.18 -2.28 -7.10
N ASN A 483 15.82 -3.10 -6.11
CA ASN A 483 16.64 -3.33 -4.92
C ASN A 483 17.76 -4.35 -5.14
N TYR A 484 17.93 -4.88 -6.35
CA TYR A 484 19.02 -5.80 -6.66
C TYR A 484 20.20 -4.99 -7.21
N PHE A 485 20.98 -4.39 -6.31
CA PHE A 485 22.12 -3.57 -6.68
C PHE A 485 23.31 -3.69 -5.71
N TYR A 486 24.44 -3.22 -6.21
CA TYR A 486 25.74 -3.10 -5.56
C TYR A 486 26.23 -1.66 -5.70
N ILE A 487 27.00 -1.22 -4.71
CA ILE A 487 27.62 0.09 -4.72
C ILE A 487 29.13 -0.11 -4.72
N GLU A 488 29.78 0.42 -5.74
CA GLU A 488 31.24 0.52 -5.83
C GLU A 488 31.64 1.99 -5.63
N LYS A 489 32.63 2.21 -4.76
CA LYS A 489 33.10 3.55 -4.40
C LYS A 489 34.54 3.71 -4.86
N ASN A 490 34.80 4.77 -5.63
CA ASN A 490 36.13 5.27 -5.92
C ASN A 490 36.36 6.60 -5.17
N SER A 491 37.48 7.29 -5.38
CA SER A 491 37.81 8.55 -4.68
C SER A 491 36.65 9.56 -4.71
N ASP A 492 36.18 9.88 -5.92
CA ASP A 492 35.21 10.94 -6.21
C ASP A 492 33.93 10.47 -6.93
N THR A 493 33.84 9.17 -7.21
CA THR A 493 32.73 8.57 -7.96
C THR A 493 32.08 7.44 -7.18
N ILE A 494 30.75 7.35 -7.29
CA ILE A 494 29.94 6.23 -6.83
C ILE A 494 29.31 5.57 -8.06
N PHE A 495 29.52 4.26 -8.21
CA PHE A 495 28.83 3.45 -9.20
C PHE A 495 27.78 2.60 -8.51
N ILE A 496 26.55 2.66 -9.01
CA ILE A 496 25.48 1.74 -8.62
C ILE A 496 25.26 0.78 -9.78
N LYS A 497 25.70 -0.47 -9.59
CA LYS A 497 25.49 -1.55 -10.56
C LYS A 497 24.36 -2.43 -10.07
N GLY A 498 23.39 -2.72 -10.91
CA GLY A 498 22.27 -3.54 -10.49
C GLY A 498 21.68 -4.38 -11.60
N HIS A 499 20.69 -5.17 -11.21
CA HIS A 499 20.02 -6.15 -12.04
C HIS A 499 18.50 -5.97 -11.95
N GLY A 500 17.81 -6.20 -13.05
CA GLY A 500 16.36 -6.19 -13.11
C GLY A 500 15.70 -4.83 -12.87
N ALA A 501 14.37 -4.82 -12.98
CA ALA A 501 13.52 -3.66 -12.84
C ALA A 501 12.20 -4.03 -12.15
N GLY A 502 11.86 -3.30 -11.09
CA GLY A 502 10.71 -3.58 -10.22
C GLY A 502 11.10 -4.27 -8.91
N HIS A 503 10.08 -4.72 -8.17
CA HIS A 503 10.26 -5.38 -6.87
C HIS A 503 10.77 -6.83 -6.99
N GLY A 504 10.63 -7.45 -8.16
CA GLY A 504 11.15 -8.78 -8.47
C GLY A 504 10.43 -9.95 -7.80
N CYS A 505 9.25 -9.72 -7.22
CA CYS A 505 8.50 -10.71 -6.43
C CYS A 505 7.43 -11.35 -7.29
N GLY A 506 7.26 -12.67 -7.18
CA GLY A 506 6.33 -13.44 -8.00
C GLY A 506 6.79 -13.54 -9.45
N MET A 507 5.91 -13.30 -10.41
CA MET A 507 6.21 -13.52 -11.83
C MET A 507 7.12 -12.42 -12.42
N CYS A 508 8.20 -12.83 -13.07
CA CYS A 508 9.02 -11.95 -13.90
C CYS A 508 8.41 -11.85 -15.30
N GLN A 509 8.03 -10.65 -15.77
CA GLN A 509 7.41 -10.50 -17.09
C GLN A 509 8.37 -10.85 -18.22
N TRP A 510 9.59 -10.31 -18.21
CA TRP A 510 10.63 -10.65 -19.20
C TRP A 510 11.08 -12.11 -19.12
N GLY A 511 11.10 -12.70 -17.92
CA GLY A 511 11.38 -14.12 -17.76
C GLY A 511 10.25 -14.99 -18.32
N ALA A 512 8.99 -14.60 -18.09
CA ALA A 512 7.84 -15.27 -18.68
C ALA A 512 7.82 -15.16 -20.22
N ILE A 513 8.26 -14.03 -20.79
CA ILE A 513 8.49 -13.87 -22.23
C ILE A 513 9.57 -14.85 -22.69
N GLY A 514 10.71 -14.90 -22.00
CA GLY A 514 11.80 -15.84 -22.31
C GLY A 514 11.36 -17.31 -22.26
N MET A 515 10.53 -17.68 -21.29
CA MET A 515 9.91 -19.00 -21.19
C MET A 515 8.96 -19.26 -22.36
N ALA A 516 8.04 -18.34 -22.68
CA ALA A 516 7.12 -18.51 -23.81
C ALA A 516 7.86 -18.68 -25.15
N ARG A 517 8.92 -17.89 -25.38
CA ARG A 517 9.79 -18.03 -26.57
C ARG A 517 10.51 -19.37 -26.65
N LYS A 518 10.71 -20.05 -25.51
CA LYS A 518 11.26 -21.41 -25.42
C LYS A 518 10.17 -22.49 -25.45
N GLY A 519 8.91 -22.14 -25.74
CA GLY A 519 7.81 -23.08 -25.94
C GLY A 519 7.02 -23.45 -24.68
N TYR A 520 7.30 -22.84 -23.52
CA TYR A 520 6.56 -23.12 -22.29
C TYR A 520 5.13 -22.58 -22.37
N ARG A 521 4.17 -23.38 -21.92
CA ARG A 521 2.76 -23.00 -21.82
C ARG A 521 2.51 -22.12 -20.60
N TYR A 522 1.44 -21.33 -20.62
CA TYR A 522 1.14 -20.36 -19.56
C TYR A 522 1.02 -20.99 -18.17
N LYS A 523 0.45 -22.20 -18.06
CA LYS A 523 0.36 -22.92 -16.77
C LYS A 523 1.74 -23.33 -16.24
N GLU A 524 2.69 -23.63 -17.12
CA GLU A 524 4.07 -23.96 -16.74
C GLU A 524 4.83 -22.71 -16.30
N ILE A 525 4.65 -21.60 -17.00
CA ILE A 525 5.16 -20.27 -16.63
C ILE A 525 4.66 -19.90 -15.22
N LEU A 526 3.34 -19.96 -15.00
CA LEU A 526 2.74 -19.63 -13.70
C LEU A 526 3.24 -20.56 -12.58
N LYS A 527 3.35 -21.87 -12.85
CA LYS A 527 3.85 -22.86 -11.89
C LYS A 527 5.34 -22.66 -11.56
N HIS A 528 6.13 -22.16 -12.52
CA HIS A 528 7.53 -21.81 -12.30
C HIS A 528 7.64 -20.71 -11.24
N TYR A 529 6.94 -19.58 -11.43
CA TYR A 529 7.01 -18.42 -10.55
C TYR A 529 6.22 -18.54 -9.24
N TYR A 530 5.06 -19.18 -9.28
CA TYR A 530 4.18 -19.36 -8.12
C TYR A 530 4.20 -20.83 -7.69
N ARG A 531 5.25 -21.25 -6.98
CA ARG A 531 5.43 -22.66 -6.62
C ARG A 531 4.35 -23.15 -5.65
N GLY A 532 3.90 -24.39 -5.87
CA GLY A 532 2.90 -25.05 -5.04
C GLY A 532 1.47 -24.56 -5.26
N THR A 533 1.23 -23.72 -6.26
CA THR A 533 -0.12 -23.24 -6.62
C THR A 533 -0.76 -24.09 -7.72
N ARG A 534 -2.04 -23.84 -7.97
CA ARG A 534 -2.81 -24.43 -9.06
C ARG A 534 -3.63 -23.37 -9.77
N VAL A 535 -3.73 -23.48 -11.09
CA VAL A 535 -4.69 -22.69 -11.88
C VAL A 535 -6.05 -23.40 -11.83
N LYS A 536 -7.11 -22.65 -11.54
CA LYS A 536 -8.50 -23.14 -11.52
C LYS A 536 -9.42 -22.11 -12.15
N ARG A 537 -10.45 -22.56 -12.86
CA ARG A 537 -11.58 -21.72 -13.27
C ARG A 537 -12.48 -21.46 -12.07
N LYS A 538 -12.75 -20.18 -11.78
CA LYS A 538 -13.47 -19.75 -10.58
C LYS A 538 -14.93 -19.39 -10.87
N TYR A 539 -15.20 -18.87 -12.06
CA TYR A 539 -16.51 -18.54 -12.59
C TYR A 539 -16.52 -18.85 -14.08
#